data_AF-A0A1M7PYS9-F1
#
_entry.id   AF-A0A1M7PYS9-F1
#
_cell.length_a   1.000
_cell.length_b   1.000
_cell.length_c   1.000
_cell.angle_alpha   90.00
_cell.angle_beta   90.00
_cell.angle_gamma   90.00
#
_symmetry.space_group_name_H-M   'P 1'
#
loop_
_entity.id
_entity.type
_entity.pdbx_description
1 polymer ?
#
loop_
_entity_poly.entity_id
_entity_poly.type
_entity_poly.pdbx_seq_one_letter_code
_entity_poly.pdbx_strand_id
1 'polypeptide(L)'
;MFPHPDFDLYDNTGRTTEQINAANTDAPTCDDLRHWSVKEGSVPDPVGPAITAWTDRLHAAEHSEVAQLLLLATTDPNGVLPRLHEFLEAAADKLQQAGASEAATQLTGIVTRLGELDQDLYDTAVDAWEDINTAQSRATTATSASPAVGARATTAAPPSNYEPAAPLPLPRPDHPHRR
;
A
#
# COMPACT_ATOMS: atom_id res chain seq x y z
N MET A 1 -11.14 3.25 -62.87
CA MET A 1 -10.25 2.35 -62.11
C MET A 1 -9.27 3.26 -61.40
N PHE A 2 -9.57 3.62 -60.14
CA PHE A 2 -8.68 4.43 -59.34
C PHE A 2 -7.65 3.49 -58.69
N PRO A 3 -6.35 3.82 -58.70
CA PRO A 3 -5.37 3.04 -57.97
C PRO A 3 -5.68 3.15 -56.48
N HIS A 4 -5.80 1.99 -55.81
CA HIS A 4 -5.83 1.94 -54.36
C HIS A 4 -4.53 2.59 -53.85
N PRO A 5 -4.58 3.53 -52.89
CA PRO A 5 -3.36 4.02 -52.26
C PRO A 5 -2.63 2.84 -51.65
N ASP A 6 -1.33 2.77 -51.92
CA ASP A 6 -0.41 1.77 -51.41
C ASP A 6 -0.58 1.60 -49.89
N PHE A 7 -1.21 0.50 -49.49
CA PHE A 7 -1.02 -0.05 -48.16
C PHE A 7 0.30 -0.80 -48.20
N ASP A 8 1.39 -0.08 -47.97
CA ASP A 8 2.71 -0.69 -47.83
C ASP A 8 2.64 -1.68 -46.66
N LEU A 9 2.88 -2.96 -46.95
CA LEU A 9 2.84 -4.09 -46.03
C LEU A 9 3.81 -3.94 -44.83
N TYR A 10 4.64 -2.89 -44.84
CA TYR A 10 5.73 -2.64 -43.91
C TYR A 10 5.62 -1.36 -43.08
N ASP A 11 4.52 -0.61 -43.16
CA ASP A 11 4.29 0.51 -42.24
C ASP A 11 3.74 0.02 -40.88
N ASN A 12 4.62 -0.64 -40.12
CA ASN A 12 4.40 -0.96 -38.70
C ASN A 12 4.95 0.14 -37.78
N THR A 13 5.45 1.25 -38.34
CA THR A 13 6.03 2.36 -37.61
C THR A 13 4.94 3.10 -36.83
N GLY A 14 4.80 2.77 -35.54
CA GLY A 14 3.82 3.36 -34.64
C GLY A 14 2.66 2.45 -34.25
N ARG A 15 2.60 1.21 -34.77
CA ARG A 15 1.65 0.21 -34.25
C ARG A 15 2.22 -0.46 -33.01
N THR A 16 1.38 -0.65 -32.00
CA THR A 16 1.75 -1.43 -30.83
C THR A 16 1.85 -2.91 -31.20
N THR A 17 2.65 -3.68 -30.46
CA THR A 17 2.75 -5.15 -30.64
C THR A 17 1.38 -5.82 -30.60
N GLU A 18 0.46 -5.29 -29.78
CA GLU A 18 -0.92 -5.75 -29.68
C GLU A 18 -1.71 -5.53 -30.97
N GLN A 19 -1.59 -4.36 -31.60
CA GLN A 19 -2.24 -4.05 -32.88
C GLN A 19 -1.71 -4.91 -34.03
N ILE A 20 -0.42 -5.22 -34.03
CA ILE A 20 0.20 -6.11 -35.03
C ILE A 20 -0.34 -7.54 -34.85
N ASN A 21 -0.45 -8.02 -33.60
CA ASN A 21 -0.91 -9.37 -33.32
C ASN A 21 -2.41 -9.55 -33.64
N ALA A 22 -3.23 -8.54 -33.32
CA ALA A 22 -4.65 -8.48 -33.67
C ALA A 22 -4.86 -8.56 -35.19
N ALA A 23 -4.10 -7.78 -35.98
CA ALA A 23 -4.18 -7.79 -37.44
C ALA A 23 -3.79 -9.15 -38.06
N ASN A 24 -2.90 -9.91 -37.43
CA ASN A 24 -2.47 -11.22 -37.92
C ASN A 24 -3.43 -12.37 -37.55
N THR A 25 -4.29 -12.16 -36.56
CA THR A 25 -5.13 -13.23 -36.00
C THR A 25 -6.62 -13.00 -36.22
N ASP A 26 -7.00 -11.88 -36.87
CA ASP A 26 -8.38 -11.38 -36.94
C ASP A 26 -9.07 -11.27 -35.56
N ALA A 27 -8.28 -11.18 -34.49
CA ALA A 27 -8.77 -11.03 -33.13
C ALA A 27 -8.92 -9.52 -32.79
N PRO A 28 -10.00 -9.11 -32.10
CA PRO A 28 -10.16 -7.73 -31.67
C PRO A 28 -9.10 -7.33 -30.63
N THR A 29 -8.68 -6.07 -30.63
CA THR A 29 -7.79 -5.52 -29.58
C THR A 29 -8.54 -5.30 -28.26
N CYS A 30 -7.82 -5.11 -27.14
CA CYS A 30 -8.47 -4.71 -25.89
C CYS A 30 -9.27 -3.40 -26.01
N ASP A 31 -8.82 -2.48 -26.86
CA ASP A 31 -9.49 -1.20 -27.09
C ASP A 31 -10.79 -1.38 -27.90
N ASP A 32 -10.81 -2.30 -28.88
CA ASP A 32 -12.01 -2.67 -29.62
C ASP A 32 -13.07 -3.30 -28.70
N LEU A 33 -12.66 -4.24 -27.84
CA LEU A 33 -13.53 -4.86 -26.84
C LEU A 33 -14.10 -3.83 -25.85
N ARG A 34 -13.29 -2.85 -25.45
CA ARG A 34 -13.73 -1.73 -24.61
C ARG A 34 -14.71 -0.83 -25.37
N HIS A 35 -14.46 -0.50 -26.64
CA HIS A 35 -15.35 0.32 -27.44
C HIS A 35 -16.71 -0.36 -27.67
N TRP A 36 -16.72 -1.68 -27.85
CA TRP A 36 -17.96 -2.45 -28.02
C TRP A 36 -18.76 -2.60 -26.72
N SER A 37 -18.11 -2.79 -25.58
CA SER A 37 -18.81 -2.85 -24.29
C SER A 37 -19.48 -1.53 -23.90
N VAL A 38 -18.94 -0.38 -24.34
CA VAL A 38 -19.56 0.95 -24.14
C VAL A 38 -20.85 1.12 -24.98
N LYS A 39 -20.95 0.47 -26.14
CA LYS A 39 -22.13 0.56 -27.02
C LYS A 39 -23.34 -0.23 -26.50
N GLU A 40 -23.14 -1.19 -25.59
CA GLU A 40 -24.23 -2.00 -25.01
C GLU A 40 -24.83 -1.42 -23.71
N GLY A 41 -24.46 -0.21 -23.31
CA GLY A 41 -25.32 0.62 -22.45
C GLY A 41 -25.04 0.64 -20.94
N SER A 42 -23.94 0.09 -20.45
CA SER A 42 -23.41 0.49 -19.14
C SER A 42 -21.89 0.42 -19.13
N VAL A 43 -21.23 1.57 -19.04
CA VAL A 43 -19.82 1.59 -18.65
C VAL A 43 -19.78 1.14 -17.18
N PRO A 44 -19.10 0.03 -16.85
CA PRO A 44 -18.93 -0.35 -15.45
C PRO A 44 -18.24 0.79 -14.70
N ASP A 45 -18.67 1.05 -13.47
CA ASP A 45 -17.98 2.00 -12.60
C ASP A 45 -16.48 1.65 -12.51
N PRO A 46 -15.59 2.65 -12.39
CA PRO A 46 -14.17 2.38 -12.26
C PRO A 46 -13.91 1.48 -11.04
N VAL A 47 -13.33 0.30 -11.28
CA VAL A 47 -13.10 -0.73 -10.25
C VAL A 47 -11.85 -0.44 -9.40
N GLY A 48 -10.95 0.40 -9.90
CA GLY A 48 -9.66 0.75 -9.28
C GLY A 48 -9.62 1.66 -8.03
N PRO A 49 -10.62 2.50 -7.69
CA PRO A 49 -10.51 3.45 -6.59
C PRO A 49 -10.17 2.82 -5.22
N ALA A 50 -10.67 1.62 -4.96
CA ALA A 50 -10.37 0.89 -3.73
C ALA A 50 -8.89 0.49 -3.65
N ILE A 51 -8.33 -0.05 -4.74
CA ILE A 51 -6.91 -0.45 -4.81
C ILE A 51 -5.99 0.78 -4.74
N THR A 52 -6.36 1.87 -5.41
CA THR A 52 -5.61 3.14 -5.34
C THR A 52 -5.53 3.67 -3.91
N ALA A 53 -6.63 3.65 -3.15
CA ALA A 53 -6.63 4.11 -1.77
C ALA A 53 -5.70 3.28 -0.85
N TRP A 54 -5.67 1.95 -1.02
CA TRP A 54 -4.73 1.08 -0.30
C TRP A 54 -3.28 1.34 -0.70
N THR A 55 -3.04 1.58 -1.99
CA THR A 55 -1.72 1.90 -2.53
C THR A 55 -1.21 3.23 -1.96
N ASP A 56 -2.05 4.27 -1.94
CA ASP A 56 -1.71 5.58 -1.38
C ASP A 56 -1.42 5.48 0.12
N ARG A 57 -2.22 4.67 0.84
CA ARG A 57 -1.99 4.41 2.27
C ARG A 57 -0.65 3.72 2.52
N LEU A 58 -0.26 2.76 1.68
CA LEU A 58 1.04 2.10 1.79
C LEU A 58 2.20 3.08 1.53
N HIS A 59 2.07 3.97 0.55
CA HIS A 59 3.08 5.00 0.27
C HIS A 59 3.23 6.02 1.40
N ALA A 60 2.15 6.30 2.13
CA ALA A 60 2.15 7.21 3.26
C ALA A 60 2.56 6.54 4.59
N ALA A 61 2.71 5.21 4.62
CA ALA A 61 2.95 4.44 5.83
C ALA A 61 4.39 4.57 6.31
N GLU A 62 4.57 4.63 7.63
CA GLU A 62 5.89 4.49 8.24
C GLU A 62 6.40 3.04 8.12
N HIS A 63 7.71 2.85 8.19
CA HIS A 63 8.32 1.51 8.06
C HIS A 63 7.73 0.47 9.04
N SER A 64 7.35 0.90 10.24
CA SER A 64 6.72 0.02 11.25
C SER A 64 5.26 -0.34 10.96
N GLU A 65 4.62 0.37 10.03
CA GLU A 65 3.22 0.19 9.66
C GLU A 65 3.04 -0.68 8.42
N VAL A 66 4.08 -0.79 7.58
CA VAL A 66 4.05 -1.59 6.34
C VAL A 66 3.63 -3.04 6.60
N ALA A 67 4.24 -3.72 7.58
CA ALA A 67 3.91 -5.10 7.90
C ALA A 67 2.46 -5.25 8.39
N GLN A 68 1.95 -4.27 9.15
CA GLN A 68 0.55 -4.27 9.61
C GLN A 68 -0.44 -4.04 8.47
N LEU A 69 -0.09 -3.16 7.51
CA LEU A 69 -0.92 -2.93 6.33
C LEU A 69 -0.96 -4.16 5.42
N LEU A 70 0.16 -4.88 5.27
CA LEU A 70 0.20 -6.15 4.54
C LEU A 70 -0.66 -7.21 5.22
N LEU A 71 -0.54 -7.38 6.54
CA LEU A 71 -1.40 -8.28 7.31
C LEU A 71 -2.88 -7.92 7.18
N LEU A 72 -3.22 -6.62 7.20
CA LEU A 72 -4.60 -6.18 7.03
C LEU A 72 -5.11 -6.47 5.60
N ALA A 73 -4.25 -6.33 4.59
CA ALA A 73 -4.62 -6.61 3.21
C ALA A 73 -4.87 -8.11 2.92
N THR A 74 -4.19 -9.00 3.64
CA THR A 74 -4.32 -10.46 3.53
C THR A 74 -5.41 -11.04 4.44
N THR A 75 -5.50 -10.56 5.69
CA THR A 75 -6.36 -11.19 6.72
C THR A 75 -7.71 -10.50 6.93
N ASP A 76 -7.86 -9.22 6.58
CA ASP A 76 -9.16 -8.55 6.76
C ASP A 76 -10.17 -9.12 5.76
N PRO A 77 -11.41 -9.45 6.17
CA PRO A 77 -12.44 -9.93 5.25
C PRO A 77 -12.79 -8.93 4.12
N ASN A 78 -12.49 -7.65 4.31
CA ASN A 78 -12.59 -6.58 3.29
C ASN A 78 -11.23 -6.16 2.74
N GLY A 79 -10.18 -6.92 3.05
CA GLY A 79 -8.86 -6.79 2.47
C GLY A 79 -8.87 -7.06 0.97
N VAL A 80 -7.83 -6.60 0.30
CA VAL A 80 -7.74 -6.67 -1.17
C VAL A 80 -7.71 -8.11 -1.66
N LEU A 81 -6.98 -9.00 -0.98
CA LEU A 81 -6.80 -10.38 -1.43
C LEU A 81 -8.05 -11.24 -1.25
N PRO A 82 -8.73 -11.26 -0.08
CA PRO A 82 -10.00 -11.96 0.06
C PRO A 82 -11.07 -11.48 -0.93
N ARG A 83 -11.14 -10.17 -1.20
CA ARG A 83 -12.10 -9.61 -2.18
C ARG A 83 -11.76 -9.95 -3.61
N LEU A 84 -10.48 -9.98 -3.97
CA LEU A 84 -10.05 -10.44 -5.29
C LEU A 84 -10.35 -11.93 -5.48
N HIS A 85 -10.12 -12.74 -4.45
CA HIS A 85 -10.44 -14.16 -4.44
C HIS A 85 -11.94 -14.39 -4.69
N GLU A 86 -12.81 -13.78 -3.88
CA GLU A 86 -14.27 -13.84 -4.02
C GLU A 86 -14.73 -13.41 -5.41
N PHE A 87 -14.16 -12.33 -5.95
CA PHE A 87 -14.48 -11.85 -7.30
C PHE A 87 -14.13 -12.88 -8.39
N LEU A 88 -12.94 -13.48 -8.32
CA LEU A 88 -12.48 -14.46 -9.31
C LEU A 88 -13.26 -15.77 -9.23
N GLU A 89 -13.65 -16.22 -8.03
CA GLU A 89 -14.56 -17.36 -7.85
C GLU A 89 -15.92 -17.10 -8.48
N ALA A 90 -16.52 -15.94 -8.20
CA ALA A 90 -17.79 -15.53 -8.78
C ALA A 90 -17.71 -15.44 -10.32
N ALA A 91 -16.58 -14.95 -10.87
CA ALA A 91 -16.35 -14.90 -12.30
C ALA A 91 -16.21 -16.30 -12.93
N ALA A 92 -15.49 -17.21 -12.27
CA ALA A 92 -15.36 -18.60 -12.72
C ALA A 92 -16.73 -19.29 -12.76
N ASP A 93 -17.55 -19.12 -11.71
CA ASP A 93 -18.92 -19.64 -11.65
C ASP A 93 -19.79 -19.11 -12.79
N LYS A 94 -19.68 -17.81 -13.10
CA LYS A 94 -20.43 -17.19 -14.21
C LYS A 94 -20.01 -17.73 -15.57
N LEU A 95 -18.72 -17.94 -15.78
CA LEU A 95 -18.20 -18.54 -17.02
C LEU A 95 -18.62 -20.01 -17.14
N GLN A 96 -18.62 -20.76 -16.04
CA GLN A 96 -19.11 -22.13 -16.01
C GLN A 96 -20.60 -22.21 -16.37
N GLN A 97 -21.43 -21.32 -15.81
CA GLN A 97 -22.86 -21.21 -16.12
C GLN A 97 -23.10 -20.85 -17.60
N ALA A 98 -22.21 -20.07 -18.21
CA ALA A 98 -22.26 -19.70 -19.62
C ALA A 98 -21.70 -20.78 -20.57
N GLY A 99 -21.20 -21.91 -20.06
CA GLY A 99 -20.63 -23.00 -20.85
C GLY A 99 -19.16 -22.81 -21.25
N ALA A 100 -18.50 -21.75 -20.76
CA ALA A 100 -17.09 -21.47 -21.01
C ALA A 100 -16.17 -22.22 -20.02
N SER A 101 -16.28 -23.55 -19.98
CA SER A 101 -15.64 -24.40 -18.95
C SER A 101 -14.11 -24.30 -18.92
N GLU A 102 -13.46 -24.10 -20.07
CA GLU A 102 -12.00 -23.92 -20.11
C GLU A 102 -11.57 -22.63 -19.41
N ALA A 103 -12.23 -21.51 -19.70
CA ALA A 103 -11.96 -20.22 -19.06
C ALA A 103 -12.25 -20.26 -17.56
N ALA A 104 -13.35 -20.92 -17.16
CA ALA A 104 -13.66 -21.16 -15.76
C ALA A 104 -12.55 -21.96 -15.05
N THR A 105 -12.06 -23.04 -15.69
CA THR A 105 -10.96 -23.85 -15.15
C THR A 105 -9.67 -23.03 -15.00
N GLN A 106 -9.34 -22.20 -15.98
CA GLN A 106 -8.18 -21.30 -15.90
C GLN A 106 -8.32 -20.31 -14.74
N LEU A 107 -9.50 -19.71 -14.54
CA LEU A 107 -9.76 -18.82 -13.41
C LEU A 107 -9.66 -19.54 -12.06
N THR A 108 -10.21 -20.75 -11.93
CA THR A 108 -10.04 -21.55 -10.71
C THR A 108 -8.56 -21.82 -10.43
N GLY A 109 -7.75 -22.11 -11.45
CA GLY A 109 -6.30 -22.25 -11.28
C GLY A 109 -5.57 -20.95 -10.91
N ILE A 110 -6.10 -19.79 -11.28
CA ILE A 110 -5.60 -18.48 -10.81
C ILE A 110 -5.98 -18.27 -9.34
N VAL A 111 -7.23 -18.57 -8.97
CA VAL A 111 -7.73 -18.53 -7.60
C VAL A 111 -6.87 -19.38 -6.66
N THR A 112 -6.53 -20.61 -7.04
CA THR A 112 -5.65 -21.46 -6.22
C THR A 112 -4.28 -20.83 -5.99
N ARG A 113 -3.65 -20.31 -7.05
CA ARG A 113 -2.34 -19.63 -6.95
C ARG A 113 -2.42 -18.34 -6.13
N LEU A 114 -3.55 -17.63 -6.18
CA LEU A 114 -3.78 -16.47 -5.36
C LEU A 114 -3.84 -16.84 -3.87
N GLY A 115 -4.45 -17.98 -3.53
CA GLY A 115 -4.45 -18.50 -2.16
C GLY A 115 -3.06 -18.91 -1.66
N GLU A 116 -2.24 -19.51 -2.52
CA GLU A 116 -0.82 -19.79 -2.21
C GLU A 116 -0.04 -18.48 -1.96
N LEU A 117 -0.23 -17.49 -2.82
CA LEU A 117 0.40 -16.17 -2.67
C LEU A 117 -0.08 -15.42 -1.43
N ASP A 118 -1.36 -15.54 -1.06
CA ASP A 118 -1.93 -14.94 0.15
C ASP A 118 -1.24 -15.51 1.41
N GLN A 119 -1.02 -16.83 1.44
CA GLN A 119 -0.28 -17.48 2.51
C GLN A 119 1.18 -17.02 2.56
N ASP A 120 1.88 -16.99 1.43
CA ASP A 120 3.28 -16.52 1.36
C ASP A 120 3.42 -15.05 1.81
N LEU A 121 2.45 -14.20 1.43
CA LEU A 121 2.41 -12.80 1.84
C LEU A 121 2.12 -12.65 3.34
N TYR A 122 1.21 -13.46 3.88
CA TYR A 122 0.93 -13.49 5.32
C TYR A 122 2.19 -13.86 6.10
N ASP A 123 2.85 -14.96 5.74
CA ASP A 123 4.06 -15.45 6.42
C ASP A 123 5.18 -14.39 6.36
N THR A 124 5.39 -13.79 5.18
CA THR A 124 6.37 -12.71 4.99
C THR A 124 6.04 -11.48 5.85
N ALA A 125 4.76 -11.11 5.96
CA ALA A 125 4.33 -9.96 6.74
C ALA A 125 4.47 -10.21 8.26
N VAL A 126 4.23 -11.43 8.72
CA VAL A 126 4.50 -11.84 10.11
C VAL A 126 5.99 -11.74 10.41
N ASP A 127 6.85 -12.33 9.57
CA ASP A 127 8.31 -12.27 9.74
C ASP A 127 8.81 -10.83 9.80
N ALA A 128 8.36 -9.98 8.87
CA ALA A 128 8.71 -8.56 8.84
C ALA A 128 8.26 -7.81 10.10
N TRP A 129 7.07 -8.11 10.61
CA TRP A 129 6.56 -7.51 11.85
C TRP A 129 7.40 -7.91 13.07
N GLU A 130 7.79 -9.19 13.16
CA GLU A 130 8.65 -9.67 14.22
C GLU A 130 10.05 -9.03 14.18
N ASP A 131 10.63 -8.89 13.00
CA ASP A 131 11.91 -8.23 12.79
C ASP A 131 11.88 -6.76 13.20
N ILE A 132 10.84 -6.03 12.81
CA ILE A 132 10.63 -4.62 13.17
C ILE A 132 10.53 -4.48 14.69
N ASN A 133 9.71 -5.29 15.35
CA ASN A 133 9.53 -5.23 16.80
C ASN A 133 10.80 -5.60 17.56
N THR A 134 11.54 -6.58 17.06
CA THR A 134 12.81 -7.00 17.63
C THR A 134 13.85 -5.88 17.51
N ALA A 135 13.91 -5.20 16.37
CA ALA A 135 14.81 -4.06 16.15
C ALA A 135 14.46 -2.88 17.07
N GLN A 136 13.17 -2.56 17.22
CA GLN A 136 12.70 -1.50 18.13
C GLN A 136 13.03 -1.81 19.60
N SER A 137 12.84 -3.06 20.01
CA SER A 137 13.18 -3.52 21.37
C SER A 137 14.69 -3.42 21.66
N ARG A 138 15.53 -3.69 20.66
CA ARG A 138 16.99 -3.49 20.76
C ARG A 138 17.39 -2.02 20.85
N ALA A 139 16.73 -1.14 20.09
CA ALA A 139 17.02 0.30 20.11
C ALA A 139 16.65 0.94 21.47
N THR A 140 15.53 0.53 22.07
CA THR A 140 15.07 1.04 23.37
C THR A 140 15.97 0.57 24.52
N THR A 141 16.42 -0.69 24.51
CA THR A 141 17.38 -1.21 25.49
C THR A 141 18.75 -0.55 25.37
N ALA A 142 19.26 -0.33 24.15
CA ALA A 142 20.53 0.38 23.94
C ALA A 142 20.48 1.84 24.43
N THR A 143 19.34 2.53 24.22
CA THR A 143 19.13 3.90 24.71
C THR A 143 19.08 3.95 26.24
N SER A 144 18.42 2.96 26.87
CA SER A 144 18.32 2.87 28.34
C SER A 144 19.63 2.45 29.01
N ALA A 145 20.47 1.68 28.30
CA ALA A 145 21.77 1.22 28.77
C ALA A 145 22.89 2.27 28.59
N SER A 146 22.62 3.39 27.90
CA SER A 146 23.56 4.52 27.80
C SER A 146 23.54 5.30 29.11
N PRO A 147 24.54 5.14 30.00
CA PRO A 147 24.55 5.84 31.27
C PRO A 147 24.90 7.30 30.99
N ALA A 148 24.28 8.21 31.72
CA ALA A 148 24.72 9.58 31.85
C ALA A 148 26.21 9.64 32.25
N VAL A 149 27.11 9.74 31.26
CA VAL A 149 28.49 10.19 31.47
C VAL A 149 28.42 11.69 31.68
N GLY A 150 28.02 12.11 32.86
CA GLY A 150 27.72 13.52 33.10
C GLY A 150 27.29 13.89 34.51
N ALA A 151 27.90 13.32 35.56
CA ALA A 151 27.97 13.99 36.86
C ALA A 151 29.00 13.31 37.78
N ARG A 152 30.28 13.65 37.63
CA ARG A 152 31.22 13.59 38.76
C ARG A 152 31.84 14.96 38.96
N ALA A 153 31.02 15.89 39.46
CA ALA A 153 31.51 17.01 40.24
C ALA A 153 31.98 16.45 41.59
N THR A 154 33.27 16.55 41.90
CA THR A 154 33.77 16.34 43.28
C THR A 154 34.74 17.47 43.61
N THR A 155 34.17 18.49 44.27
CA THR A 155 34.71 19.30 45.38
C THR A 155 36.16 19.78 45.35
N ALA A 156 36.31 21.09 45.18
CA ALA A 156 37.31 21.89 45.89
C ALA A 156 36.60 23.08 46.58
N ALA A 157 36.52 23.03 47.92
CA ALA A 157 36.41 24.21 48.79
C ALA A 157 37.85 24.62 49.20
N PRO A 158 38.18 25.83 49.75
CA PRO A 158 37.36 26.80 50.53
C PRO A 158 37.69 28.30 50.19
N PRO A 159 37.45 29.36 51.01
CA PRO A 159 36.66 29.51 52.23
C PRO A 159 35.55 30.59 52.18
N SER A 160 34.73 30.53 53.22
CA SER A 160 33.71 31.50 53.65
C SER A 160 34.08 32.96 53.48
N ASN A 161 33.19 33.72 52.83
CA ASN A 161 32.91 35.08 53.25
C ASN A 161 31.40 35.21 53.43
N TYR A 162 31.01 35.37 54.69
CA TYR A 162 29.65 35.57 55.13
C TYR A 162 29.38 37.08 55.07
N GLU A 163 28.46 37.53 54.23
CA GLU A 163 27.81 38.83 54.43
C GLU A 163 26.37 38.78 53.89
N PRO A 164 25.34 39.01 54.74
CA PRO A 164 23.94 38.84 54.36
C PRO A 164 23.35 40.15 53.83
N ALA A 165 22.73 40.12 52.65
CA ALA A 165 21.97 41.26 52.13
C ALA A 165 20.58 40.84 51.64
N ALA A 166 19.61 41.23 52.46
CA ALA A 166 18.20 41.59 52.24
C ALA A 166 17.29 40.72 51.33
N PRO A 167 16.12 40.27 51.84
CA PRO A 167 15.10 39.61 51.03
C PRO A 167 14.41 40.61 50.06
N LEU A 168 14.30 40.21 48.79
CA LEU A 168 13.52 40.91 47.78
C LEU A 168 12.02 40.88 48.13
N PRO A 169 11.28 41.96 47.85
CA PRO A 169 9.85 42.05 48.14
C PRO A 169 9.02 41.14 47.23
N LEU A 170 8.04 40.45 47.84
CA LEU A 170 7.05 39.62 47.14
C LEU A 170 6.19 40.45 46.17
N PRO A 171 5.84 39.91 44.99
CA PRO A 171 4.83 40.52 44.13
C PRO A 171 3.44 40.41 44.79
N ARG A 172 2.71 41.53 44.83
CA ARG A 172 1.31 41.57 45.25
C ARG A 172 0.42 40.86 44.22
N PRO A 173 -0.61 40.10 44.66
CA PRO A 173 -1.66 39.64 43.78
C PRO A 173 -2.66 40.77 43.54
N ASP A 174 -2.78 41.24 42.30
CA ASP A 174 -3.96 42.00 41.87
C ASP A 174 -4.98 41.01 41.30
N HIS A 175 -6.09 40.93 42.02
CA HIS A 175 -7.29 40.16 41.69
C HIS A 175 -8.31 41.06 40.95
N PRO A 176 -9.43 40.50 40.47
CA PRO A 176 -10.00 40.68 39.14
C PRO A 176 -10.94 41.89 39.01
N HIS A 177 -11.34 42.18 37.77
CA HIS A 177 -12.69 42.57 37.29
C HIS A 177 -12.52 43.26 35.92
N ARG A 178 -13.24 42.89 34.86
CA ARG A 178 -14.65 43.22 34.63
C ARG A 178 -15.08 42.60 33.30
N ARG A 179 -16.21 41.90 33.31
CA ARG A 179 -17.42 42.12 32.49
C ARG A 179 -17.32 41.74 31.01
#